data_AF-A0AAN8WTF3-F1
#
_entry.id   AF-A0AAN8WTF3-F1
#
_cell.length_a   1.000
_cell.length_b   1.000
_cell.length_c   1.000
_cell.angle_alpha   90.00
_cell.angle_beta   90.00
_cell.angle_gamma   90.00
#
_symmetry.space_group_name_H-M   'P 1'
#
loop_
_entity.id
_entity.type
_entity.pdbx_description
1 polymer ?
#
loop_
_entity_poly.entity_id
_entity_poly.type
_entity_poly.pdbx_seq_one_letter_code
_entity_poly.pdbx_strand_id
1 'polypeptide(L)'
;MNNEFVFRCQKTEQKNVIIPMLENPENRNGWPEMVCEDVSRQLYSLRGTVYRMWGQLRGQTLLPLPFGLETLERAERHALDT
;
A
#
# COMPACT_ATOMS: atom_id res chain seq x y z
N MET A 1 14.95 25.10 -13.51
CA MET A 1 13.47 25.20 -13.42
C MET A 1 12.91 23.98 -14.10
N ASN A 2 11.87 23.36 -13.53
CA ASN A 2 11.18 22.15 -14.02
C ASN A 2 11.76 20.83 -13.52
N ASN A 3 11.71 20.62 -12.21
CA ASN A 3 11.20 19.34 -11.72
C ASN A 3 9.97 19.71 -10.90
N GLU A 4 8.82 19.79 -11.60
CA GLU A 4 7.55 19.67 -10.92
C GLU A 4 7.67 18.49 -9.97
N PHE A 5 7.41 18.75 -8.70
CA PHE A 5 7.24 17.75 -7.67
C PHE A 5 6.23 16.72 -8.20
N VAL A 6 6.71 15.63 -8.81
CA VAL A 6 5.87 14.48 -9.18
C VAL A 6 5.59 13.69 -7.89
N PHE A 7 4.98 14.37 -6.93
CA PHE A 7 4.09 13.75 -5.98
C PHE A 7 2.71 13.93 -6.58
N ARG A 8 2.33 13.05 -7.52
CA ARG A 8 0.91 12.84 -7.83
C ARG A 8 0.25 12.29 -6.56
N CYS A 9 -0.16 13.20 -5.69
CA CYS A 9 -1.05 12.90 -4.59
C CYS A 9 -2.44 12.65 -5.20
N GLN A 10 -2.68 11.43 -5.69
CA GLN A 10 -4.05 10.99 -5.89
C GLN A 10 -4.67 10.81 -4.51
N LYS A 11 -5.51 11.78 -4.12
CA LYS A 11 -6.42 11.79 -2.95
C LYS A 11 -5.98 10.90 -1.79
N THR A 12 -5.28 11.47 -0.81
CA THR A 12 -5.19 10.86 0.53
C THR A 12 -5.50 11.90 1.59
N GLU A 13 -6.78 12.11 1.86
CA GLU A 13 -7.21 12.72 3.11
C GLU A 13 -6.99 11.72 4.26
N GLN A 14 -5.75 11.77 4.75
CA GLN A 14 -5.24 11.29 6.03
C GLN A 14 -4.92 9.80 6.20
N LYS A 15 -3.61 9.60 6.45
CA LYS A 15 -2.85 8.42 6.93
C LYS A 15 -2.45 7.39 5.87
N ASN A 16 -1.12 7.15 5.87
CA ASN A 16 -0.33 6.20 5.07
C ASN A 16 0.19 6.72 3.73
N VAL A 17 1.06 7.74 3.78
CA VAL A 17 1.82 8.22 2.60
C VAL A 17 2.97 7.27 2.24
N ILE A 18 3.53 6.55 3.22
CA ILE A 18 4.76 5.73 3.04
C ILE A 18 4.52 4.49 2.18
N ILE A 19 3.41 3.80 2.39
CA ILE A 19 3.03 2.58 1.65
C ILE A 19 2.92 2.85 0.13
N PRO A 20 2.11 3.82 -0.35
CA PRO A 20 1.98 4.08 -1.78
C PRO A 20 3.26 4.65 -2.41
N MET A 21 4.09 5.37 -1.65
CA MET A 21 5.39 5.84 -2.15
C MET A 21 6.33 4.69 -2.47
N LEU A 22 6.37 3.68 -1.60
CA LEU A 22 7.24 2.53 -1.75
C LEU A 22 6.66 1.46 -2.67
N GLU A 23 5.36 1.48 -2.98
CA GLU A 23 4.70 0.58 -3.94
C GLU A 23 4.72 1.08 -5.39
N ASN A 24 4.96 2.37 -5.62
CA ASN A 24 4.99 2.92 -6.97
C ASN A 24 6.17 2.28 -7.77
N PRO A 25 5.91 1.59 -8.89
CA PRO A 25 6.97 1.02 -9.71
C PRO A 25 7.93 2.07 -10.28
N GLU A 26 7.47 3.31 -10.51
CA GLU A 26 8.34 4.41 -10.94
C GLU A 26 9.39 4.76 -9.88
N ASN A 27 9.00 4.66 -8.59
CA ASN A 27 9.91 4.92 -7.47
C ASN A 27 10.88 3.76 -7.21
N ARG A 28 10.58 2.56 -7.73
CA ARG A 28 11.44 1.37 -7.65
C ARG A 28 12.37 1.25 -8.84
N ASN A 29 12.37 2.21 -9.76
CA ASN A 29 13.25 2.18 -10.92
C ASN A 29 14.73 2.19 -10.47
N GLY A 30 15.48 1.16 -10.87
CA GLY A 30 16.88 0.96 -10.48
C GLY A 30 17.10 0.18 -9.18
N TRP A 31 16.05 -0.32 -8.52
CA TRP A 31 16.21 -1.17 -7.35
C TRP A 31 16.55 -2.61 -7.74
N PRO A 32 17.47 -3.28 -7.03
CA PRO A 32 17.68 -4.72 -7.19
C PRO A 32 16.42 -5.51 -6.84
N GLU A 33 16.17 -6.60 -7.57
CA GLU A 33 14.97 -7.45 -7.40
C GLU A 33 14.78 -7.91 -5.94
N MET A 34 15.85 -8.32 -5.26
CA MET A 34 15.81 -8.74 -3.85
C MET A 34 15.32 -7.63 -2.91
N VAL A 35 15.66 -6.37 -3.20
CA VAL A 35 15.23 -5.22 -2.40
C VAL A 35 13.75 -4.93 -2.66
N CYS A 36 13.31 -5.03 -3.92
CA CYS A 36 11.90 -4.91 -4.26
C CYS A 36 11.05 -5.95 -3.53
N GLU A 37 11.51 -7.20 -3.46
CA GLU A 37 10.82 -8.28 -2.75
C GLU A 37 10.80 -8.07 -1.23
N ASP A 38 11.94 -7.73 -0.62
CA ASP A 38 12.04 -7.50 0.82
C ASP A 38 11.18 -6.31 1.27
N VAL A 39 11.25 -5.19 0.54
CA VAL A 39 10.42 -4.02 0.83
C VAL A 39 8.94 -4.34 0.67
N SER A 40 8.56 -5.14 -0.32
CA SER A 40 7.15 -5.57 -0.49
C SER A 40 6.67 -6.43 0.69
N ARG A 41 7.51 -7.34 1.18
CA ARG A 41 7.22 -8.16 2.37
C ARG A 41 7.07 -7.31 3.63
N GLN A 42 7.96 -6.33 3.82
CA GLN A 42 7.91 -5.41 4.96
C GLN A 42 6.66 -4.52 4.92
N LEU A 43 6.31 -3.99 3.74
CA LEU A 43 5.11 -3.18 3.55
C LEU A 43 3.84 -3.95 3.86
N TYR A 44 3.78 -5.21 3.43
CA TYR A 44 2.64 -6.07 3.71
C TYR A 44 2.42 -6.26 5.23
N SER A 45 3.49 -6.45 6.01
CA SER A 45 3.42 -6.53 7.47
C SER A 45 3.00 -5.20 8.12
N LEU A 46 3.55 -4.09 7.64
CA LEU A 46 3.18 -2.74 8.09
C LEU A 46 1.70 -2.45 7.82
N ARG A 47 1.21 -2.76 6.61
CA ARG A 47 -0.18 -2.60 6.20
C ARG A 47 -1.11 -3.35 7.14
N GLY A 48 -0.80 -4.61 7.43
CA GLY A 48 -1.59 -5.42 8.37
C GLY A 48 -1.62 -4.87 9.79
N THR A 49 -0.49 -4.32 10.25
CA THR A 49 -0.40 -3.66 11.57
C THR A 49 -1.27 -2.40 11.61
N VAL A 50 -1.17 -1.54 10.59
CA VAL A 50 -1.94 -0.30 10.52
C VAL A 50 -3.44 -0.59 10.44
N TYR A 51 -3.87 -1.57 9.63
CA TYR A 51 -5.29 -1.96 9.57
C TYR A 51 -5.80 -2.46 10.93
N ARG A 52 -5.02 -3.28 11.64
CA ARG A 52 -5.42 -3.77 12.96
C ARG A 52 -5.56 -2.63 13.97
N MET A 53 -4.60 -1.70 13.99
CA MET A 53 -4.66 -0.51 14.83
C MET A 53 -5.89 0.34 14.51
N TRP A 54 -6.19 0.54 13.22
CA TRP A 54 -7.40 1.25 12.80
C TRP A 54 -8.69 0.58 13.21
N GLY A 55 -8.74 -0.75 13.11
CA GLY A 55 -9.86 -1.53 13.61
C GLY A 55 -10.05 -1.29 15.10
N GLN A 56 -8.99 -1.48 15.90
CA GLN A 56 -9.03 -1.27 17.34
C GLN A 56 -9.50 0.14 17.72
N LEU A 57 -9.00 1.17 17.04
CA LEU A 57 -9.42 2.56 17.26
C LEU A 57 -10.90 2.82 16.93
N ARG A 58 -11.46 2.07 15.98
CA ARG A 58 -12.88 2.19 15.55
C ARG A 58 -13.79 1.17 16.24
N GLY A 59 -13.27 0.34 17.15
CA GLY A 59 -14.01 -0.75 17.80
C GLY A 59 -14.36 -1.92 16.86
N GLN A 60 -13.63 -2.09 15.76
CA GLN A 60 -13.84 -3.16 14.76
C GLN A 60 -12.63 -4.09 14.70
N THR A 61 -12.82 -5.39 14.51
CA THR A 61 -11.69 -6.31 14.28
C THR A 61 -11.37 -6.35 12.79
N LEU A 62 -10.37 -5.58 12.36
CA LEU A 62 -9.85 -5.64 11.00
C LEU A 62 -8.70 -6.66 10.94
N LEU A 63 -8.88 -7.68 10.10
CA LEU A 63 -7.89 -8.73 9.88
C LEU A 63 -7.03 -8.40 8.65
N PRO A 64 -5.70 -8.60 8.74
CA PRO A 64 -4.84 -8.48 7.57
C PRO A 64 -5.11 -9.64 6.59
N LEU A 65 -5.35 -9.30 5.32
CA LEU A 65 -5.44 -10.26 4.21
C LEU A 65 -4.12 -11.00 4.04
N PRO A 66 -4.06 -12.33 3.89
CA PRO A 66 -2.83 -13.13 3.76
C PRO A 66 -1.98 -12.75 2.52
N PHE A 67 -0.65 -12.91 2.62
CA PHE A 67 0.31 -12.54 1.57
C PHE A 67 0.05 -13.38 0.31
N GLY A 68 0.02 -12.73 -0.86
CA GLY A 68 -0.29 -13.39 -2.14
C GLY A 68 -1.77 -13.38 -2.54
N LEU A 69 -2.67 -12.87 -1.68
CA LEU A 69 -4.10 -12.70 -2.01
C LEU A 69 -4.43 -11.29 -2.56
N GLU A 70 -3.41 -10.47 -2.84
CA GLU A 70 -3.58 -9.08 -3.28
C GLU A 70 -4.23 -8.95 -4.66
N THR A 71 -4.05 -9.96 -5.53
CA THR A 71 -4.74 -10.03 -6.82
C THR A 71 -6.25 -10.21 -6.64
N LEU A 72 -6.66 -11.00 -5.64
CA LEU A 72 -8.07 -11.16 -5.30
C LEU A 72 -8.63 -9.88 -4.66
N GLU A 73 -7.88 -9.22 -3.77
CA GLU A 73 -8.28 -7.93 -3.19
C GLU A 73 -8.49 -6.87 -4.28
N ARG A 74 -7.57 -6.77 -5.24
CA ARG A 74 -7.70 -5.84 -6.36
C ARG A 74 -8.90 -6.19 -7.25
N ALA A 75 -9.10 -7.48 -7.56
CA ALA A 75 -10.24 -7.95 -8.34
C ALA A 75 -11.58 -7.67 -7.62
N GLU A 76 -11.65 -7.91 -6.31
CA GLU A 76 -12.82 -7.60 -5.48
C GLU A 76 -13.12 -6.10 -5.49
N ARG A 77 -12.11 -5.25 -5.28
CA ARG A 77 -12.27 -3.80 -5.35
C ARG A 77 -12.76 -3.31 -6.72
N HIS A 78 -12.25 -3.88 -7.81
CA HIS A 78 -12.74 -3.56 -9.15
C HIS A 78 -14.18 -4.04 -9.40
N ALA A 79 -14.55 -5.20 -8.85
CA ALA A 79 -15.91 -5.74 -8.96
C ALA A 79 -16.94 -4.95 -8.16
N LEU A 80 -16.54 -4.30 -7.07
CA LEU A 80 -17.40 -3.43 -6.25
C LEU A 80 -17.57 -2.01 -6.81
N ASP A 81 -16.72 -1.60 -7.77
CA ASP A 81 -16.69 -0.27 -8.39
C ASP A 81 -17.38 -0.24 -9.77
N THR A 82 -17.83 -1.40 -10.28
CA THR A 82 -18.60 -1.56 -11.53
C THR A 82 -20.07 -1.75 -11.25
#